data_AF-A0A453E446-F1
#
_entry.id   AF-A0A453E446-F1
#
_cell.length_a   1.000
_cell.length_b   1.000
_cell.length_c   1.000
_cell.angle_alpha   90.00
_cell.angle_beta   90.00
_cell.angle_gamma   90.00
#
_symmetry.space_group_name_H-M   'P 1'
#
loop_
_entity.id
_entity.type
_entity.pdbx_description
1 polymer ?
#
loop_
_entity_poly.entity_id
_entity_poly.type
_entity_poly.pdbx_seq_one_letter_code
_entity_poly.pdbx_strand_id
1 'polypeptide(L)'
;LWDAIQHISTQITLKALTLVLNPQWCALNYLSRAPFPGIEMGDKPLLNLKGYIIGNPLTDRKFDLPARVPYAHRMGLISDEQYETYRESCGADTSMNRNIQCKNCHDAIDKCLKGINIHHILEPECSSEYNGNSDSGRTLFDYGGAELGLSDISSECREKGYSMSGIWANNRSVREALGVHKGTVPLWLRCNHGTPYTTDIRSIVEFHRSVTSRGYRSLIYSGDHDMTVPFISTQAWIRSLGFAVVDEWRPWYATGQVAGFTTLYANNLTFATVKGGGHTAPEYMPKECLAMVDRWLSGRPV
;
A
#
# COMPACT_ATOMS: atom_id res chain seq x y z
N LEU A 1 -11.40 2.63 -13.34
CA LEU A 1 -10.15 2.44 -12.56
C LEU A 1 -8.93 2.97 -13.31
N TRP A 2 -8.70 2.53 -14.55
CA TRP A 2 -7.62 3.06 -15.41
C TRP A 2 -7.77 4.57 -15.66
N ASP A 3 -8.98 5.07 -15.91
CA ASP A 3 -9.21 6.51 -16.04
C ASP A 3 -8.95 7.26 -14.73
N ALA A 4 -9.22 6.67 -13.56
CA ALA A 4 -8.94 7.30 -12.28
C ALA A 4 -7.42 7.33 -12.00
N ILE A 5 -6.71 6.24 -12.29
CA ILE A 5 -5.24 6.13 -12.16
C ILE A 5 -4.54 7.04 -13.18
N GLN A 6 -5.01 7.07 -14.43
CA GLN A 6 -4.54 8.00 -15.46
C GLN A 6 -4.90 9.44 -15.14
N HIS A 7 -6.08 9.74 -14.60
CA HIS A 7 -6.45 11.11 -14.26
C HIS A 7 -5.65 11.61 -13.07
N ILE A 8 -5.40 10.76 -12.07
CA ILE A 8 -4.46 11.04 -10.97
C ILE A 8 -3.05 11.23 -11.54
N SER A 9 -2.54 10.33 -12.39
CA SER A 9 -1.22 10.43 -13.02
C SER A 9 -1.06 11.68 -13.91
N THR A 10 -2.09 12.04 -14.67
CA THR A 10 -2.12 13.21 -15.57
C THR A 10 -2.21 14.53 -14.78
N GLN A 11 -3.00 14.58 -13.70
CA GLN A 11 -3.04 15.72 -12.78
C GLN A 11 -1.69 15.92 -12.04
N ILE A 12 -1.02 14.83 -11.67
CA ILE A 12 0.32 14.83 -11.05
C ILE A 12 1.40 15.40 -12.00
N THR A 13 1.22 15.26 -13.30
CA THR A 13 2.21 15.71 -14.31
C THR A 13 2.21 17.24 -14.50
N LEU A 14 1.14 17.95 -14.10
CA LEU A 14 0.98 19.39 -14.39
C LEU A 14 1.24 20.34 -13.22
N LYS A 15 1.40 19.85 -11.98
CA LYS A 15 1.76 20.69 -10.82
C LYS A 15 2.91 20.08 -10.05
N ALA A 16 4.11 20.65 -10.25
CA ALA A 16 5.30 20.51 -9.40
C ALA A 16 5.45 19.12 -8.73
N LEU A 17 6.03 18.19 -9.49
CA LEU A 17 6.25 16.76 -9.19
C LEU A 17 5.95 16.38 -7.74
N THR A 18 4.74 15.89 -7.47
CA THR A 18 4.42 15.18 -6.22
C THR A 18 4.70 13.70 -6.46
N LEU A 19 5.56 13.09 -5.66
CA LEU A 19 5.82 11.67 -5.77
C LEU A 19 4.67 10.90 -5.10
N VAL A 20 3.84 10.25 -5.89
CA VAL A 20 2.81 9.32 -5.40
C VAL A 20 3.35 7.91 -5.54
N LEU A 21 3.61 7.25 -4.41
CA LEU A 21 4.12 5.89 -4.42
C LEU A 21 3.05 4.91 -3.93
N ASN A 22 2.88 3.85 -4.72
CA ASN A 22 1.99 2.75 -4.39
C ASN A 22 2.67 1.79 -3.40
N PRO A 23 1.90 1.08 -2.54
CA PRO A 23 2.35 0.50 -1.25
C PRO A 23 3.37 -0.66 -1.30
N GLN A 24 3.89 -1.05 -2.45
CA GLN A 24 4.63 -2.31 -2.53
C GLN A 24 5.98 -2.24 -1.82
N TRP A 25 6.40 -3.38 -1.27
CA TRP A 25 7.64 -3.66 -0.53
C TRP A 25 8.92 -2.99 -1.08
N CYS A 26 8.95 -2.66 -2.37
CA CYS A 26 10.09 -2.03 -3.05
C CYS A 26 10.08 -0.49 -3.01
N ALA A 27 8.91 0.16 -2.84
CA ALA A 27 8.78 1.62 -2.90
C ALA A 27 9.61 2.35 -1.81
N LEU A 28 9.92 1.64 -0.73
CA LEU A 28 10.70 2.14 0.41
C LEU A 28 12.16 2.38 0.05
N ASN A 29 12.80 1.42 -0.65
CA ASN A 29 14.17 1.60 -1.13
C ASN A 29 14.23 2.70 -2.18
N TYR A 30 13.16 2.86 -2.98
CA TYR A 30 13.08 3.96 -3.93
C TYR A 30 12.98 5.33 -3.24
N LEU A 31 12.21 5.47 -2.16
CA LEU A 31 12.11 6.75 -1.41
C LEU A 31 13.43 7.18 -0.80
N SER A 32 14.06 6.29 -0.04
CA SER A 32 15.32 6.60 0.64
C SER A 32 16.48 6.84 -0.32
N ARG A 33 16.40 6.30 -1.54
CA ARG A 33 17.42 6.46 -2.60
C ARG A 33 17.01 7.48 -3.67
N ALA A 34 15.78 8.02 -3.62
CA ALA A 34 15.35 9.07 -4.51
C ALA A 34 16.24 10.30 -4.29
N PRO A 35 16.51 11.10 -5.33
CA PRO A 35 17.47 12.20 -5.30
C PRO A 35 16.98 13.43 -4.50
N PHE A 36 16.48 13.25 -3.28
CA PHE A 36 16.48 14.29 -2.26
C PHE A 36 17.91 14.72 -1.86
N PRO A 37 18.93 13.82 -1.86
CA PRO A 37 20.33 14.20 -1.57
C PRO A 37 20.98 15.12 -2.61
N GLY A 38 20.43 15.26 -3.83
CA GLY A 38 20.94 16.24 -4.81
C GLY A 38 20.85 17.70 -4.32
N ILE A 39 20.07 17.95 -3.27
CA ILE A 39 19.98 19.24 -2.57
C ILE A 39 21.22 19.50 -1.71
N GLU A 40 21.95 18.45 -1.28
CA GLU A 40 23.10 18.56 -0.38
C GLU A 40 24.39 19.00 -1.10
N MET A 41 24.44 18.91 -2.44
CA MET A 41 25.62 19.28 -3.24
C MET A 41 25.57 20.71 -3.82
N GLY A 42 24.57 21.52 -3.47
CA GLY A 42 24.44 22.89 -3.99
C GLY A 42 24.06 22.97 -5.48
N ASP A 43 23.81 21.81 -6.11
CA ASP A 43 23.27 21.73 -7.46
C ASP A 43 21.81 22.20 -7.45
N LYS A 44 21.43 23.02 -8.44
CA LYS A 44 20.02 23.37 -8.65
C LYS A 44 19.26 22.09 -9.01
N PRO A 45 18.32 21.61 -8.17
CA PRO A 45 17.59 20.39 -8.49
C PRO A 45 16.75 20.63 -9.75
N LEU A 46 16.83 19.70 -10.70
CA LEU A 46 16.04 19.72 -11.93
C LEU A 46 14.52 19.67 -11.66
N LEU A 47 14.13 19.29 -10.44
CA LEU A 47 12.76 19.09 -10.01
C LEU A 47 12.44 19.94 -8.77
N ASN A 48 11.36 20.72 -8.87
CA ASN A 48 10.85 21.53 -7.76
C ASN A 48 9.83 20.73 -6.93
N LEU A 49 10.34 19.78 -6.15
CA LEU A 49 9.52 18.93 -5.31
C LEU A 49 8.74 19.74 -4.27
N LYS A 50 7.44 19.45 -4.10
CA LYS A 50 6.58 20.11 -3.10
C LYS A 50 6.21 19.22 -1.92
N GLY A 51 6.30 17.92 -2.11
CA GLY A 51 5.87 16.94 -1.13
C GLY A 51 5.70 15.56 -1.74
N TYR A 52 5.21 14.63 -0.94
CA TYR A 52 4.97 13.25 -1.36
C TYR A 52 3.69 12.69 -0.73
N ILE A 53 3.12 11.69 -1.42
CA ILE A 53 1.94 10.97 -0.99
C ILE A 53 2.29 9.48 -0.95
N ILE A 54 1.94 8.80 0.15
CA ILE A 54 2.12 7.34 0.28
C ILE A 54 0.88 6.69 0.86
N GLY A 55 0.46 5.59 0.23
CA GLY A 55 -0.66 4.75 0.68
C GLY A 55 -0.15 3.47 1.32
N ASN A 56 -0.75 3.08 2.45
CA ASN A 56 -0.50 1.84 3.19
C ASN A 56 1.00 1.47 3.31
N PRO A 57 1.86 2.39 3.80
CA PRO A 57 3.30 2.25 3.64
C PRO A 57 3.93 1.32 4.67
N LEU A 58 4.56 0.24 4.21
CA LEU A 58 5.44 -0.57 5.05
C LEU A 58 6.67 0.24 5.45
N THR A 59 6.67 0.98 6.55
CA THR A 59 7.70 1.99 6.83
C THR A 59 8.84 1.46 7.71
N ASP A 60 8.53 0.57 8.65
CA ASP A 60 9.47 -0.01 9.59
C ASP A 60 8.89 -1.32 10.14
N ARG A 61 9.63 -2.41 9.91
CA ARG A 61 9.21 -3.77 10.30
C ARG A 61 8.95 -3.91 11.81
N LYS A 62 9.51 -3.05 12.67
CA LYS A 62 9.24 -3.04 14.11
C LYS A 62 7.84 -2.54 14.44
N PHE A 63 7.27 -1.67 13.62
CA PHE A 63 5.90 -1.18 13.79
C PHE A 63 4.91 -2.00 12.95
N ASP A 64 5.25 -2.31 11.70
CA ASP A 64 4.28 -2.84 10.74
C ASP A 64 3.92 -4.32 10.94
N LEU A 65 4.92 -5.17 11.20
CA LEU A 65 4.66 -6.61 11.34
C LEU A 65 3.92 -6.94 12.64
N PRO A 66 4.32 -6.41 13.82
CA PRO A 66 3.62 -6.72 15.07
C PRO A 66 2.20 -6.14 15.12
N ALA A 67 1.91 -5.08 14.37
CA ALA A 67 0.59 -4.44 14.35
C ALA A 67 -0.54 -5.32 13.78
N ARG A 68 -0.22 -6.40 13.05
CA ARG A 68 -1.23 -7.28 12.46
C ARG A 68 -2.12 -7.95 13.51
N VAL A 69 -1.55 -8.40 14.62
CA VAL A 69 -2.32 -9.08 15.68
C VAL A 69 -3.24 -8.11 16.44
N PRO A 70 -2.77 -6.95 16.95
CA PRO A 70 -3.67 -5.94 17.52
C PRO A 70 -4.73 -5.43 16.54
N TYR A 71 -4.43 -5.36 15.25
CA TYR A 71 -5.41 -4.99 14.23
C TYR A 71 -6.48 -6.08 14.09
N ALA A 72 -6.08 -7.35 13.96
CA ALA A 72 -7.02 -8.47 13.87
C ALA A 72 -7.99 -8.50 15.05
N HIS A 73 -7.48 -8.25 16.26
CA HIS A 73 -8.29 -8.13 17.47
C HIS A 73 -9.30 -6.98 17.39
N ARG A 74 -8.85 -5.77 16.99
CA ARG A 74 -9.72 -4.60 16.83
C ARG A 74 -10.82 -4.77 15.79
N MET A 75 -10.59 -5.62 14.79
CA MET A 75 -11.55 -5.95 13.75
C MET A 75 -12.40 -7.18 14.08
N GLY A 76 -12.25 -7.76 15.28
CA GLY A 76 -13.03 -8.92 15.73
C GLY A 76 -12.69 -10.23 15.01
N LEU A 77 -11.50 -10.33 14.42
CA LEU A 77 -11.05 -11.52 13.69
C LEU A 77 -10.40 -12.58 14.60
N ILE A 78 -10.00 -12.19 15.80
CA ILE A 78 -9.48 -13.08 16.86
C ILE A 78 -10.15 -12.71 18.20
N SER A 79 -10.24 -13.68 19.11
CA SER A 79 -10.88 -13.48 20.41
C SER A 79 -10.01 -12.69 21.40
N ASP A 80 -10.62 -12.19 22.47
CA ASP A 80 -9.93 -11.52 23.57
C ASP A 80 -8.88 -12.45 24.21
N GLU A 81 -9.23 -13.73 24.42
CA GLU A 81 -8.32 -14.73 25.02
C GLU A 81 -7.10 -14.99 24.14
N GLN A 82 -7.30 -15.09 22.81
CA GLN A 82 -6.19 -15.23 21.86
C GLN A 82 -5.27 -14.00 21.89
N TYR A 83 -5.86 -12.80 21.95
CA TYR A 83 -5.10 -11.56 22.00
C TYR A 83 -4.34 -11.37 23.31
N GLU A 84 -4.95 -11.68 24.46
CA GLU A 84 -4.30 -11.63 25.78
C GLU A 84 -3.13 -12.62 25.85
N THR A 85 -3.35 -13.86 25.41
CA THR A 85 -2.28 -14.88 25.35
C THR A 85 -1.11 -14.41 24.48
N TYR A 86 -1.40 -13.80 23.32
CA TYR A 86 -0.38 -13.19 22.47
C TYR A 86 0.37 -12.07 23.19
N ARG A 87 -0.33 -11.16 23.87
CA ARG A 87 0.30 -10.05 24.60
C ARG A 87 1.22 -10.53 25.71
N GLU A 88 0.84 -11.57 26.44
CA GLU A 88 1.67 -12.14 27.50
C GLU A 88 2.87 -12.90 26.93
N SER A 89 2.65 -13.71 25.89
CA SER A 89 3.68 -14.60 25.33
C SER A 89 4.69 -13.87 24.43
N CYS A 90 4.26 -12.80 23.75
CA CYS A 90 5.05 -12.06 22.77
C CYS A 90 5.37 -10.61 23.19
N GLY A 91 4.76 -10.09 24.27
CA GLY A 91 5.01 -8.74 24.78
C GLY A 91 6.27 -8.63 25.65
N ALA A 92 6.75 -9.77 26.18
CA ALA A 92 7.98 -9.86 26.95
C ALA A 92 9.17 -10.23 26.06
N ASP A 93 9.87 -9.19 25.62
CA ASP A 93 11.32 -9.13 25.38
C ASP A 93 11.88 -9.13 23.94
N THR A 94 12.83 -8.21 23.83
CA THR A 94 13.66 -7.68 22.75
C THR A 94 14.81 -8.59 22.31
N SER A 95 14.78 -9.88 22.66
CA SER A 95 15.89 -10.81 22.41
C SER A 95 15.51 -11.92 21.42
N MET A 96 16.48 -12.31 20.58
CA MET A 96 16.35 -13.10 19.35
C MET A 96 15.83 -14.55 19.49
N ASN A 97 15.30 -14.95 20.65
CA ASN A 97 14.57 -16.20 20.79
C ASN A 97 13.10 -15.88 21.01
N ARG A 98 12.31 -15.91 19.93
CA ARG A 98 10.84 -16.02 20.08
C ARG A 98 10.60 -17.23 20.97
N ASN A 99 10.14 -16.98 22.20
CA ASN A 99 9.69 -18.03 23.11
C ASN A 99 8.78 -18.99 22.32
N ILE A 100 8.96 -20.30 22.48
CA ILE A 100 8.13 -21.33 21.81
C ILE A 100 6.64 -21.01 21.99
N GLN A 101 6.27 -20.44 23.14
CA GLN A 101 4.92 -19.94 23.41
C GLN A 101 4.47 -18.85 22.43
N CYS A 102 5.30 -17.85 22.14
CA CYS A 102 4.99 -16.81 21.15
C CYS A 102 4.83 -17.39 19.74
N LYS A 103 5.68 -18.36 19.37
CA LYS A 103 5.53 -19.07 18.09
C LYS A 103 4.20 -19.83 18.03
N ASN A 104 3.85 -20.58 19.07
CA ASN A 104 2.59 -21.30 19.14
C ASN A 104 1.37 -20.37 19.10
N CYS A 105 1.47 -19.17 19.70
CA CYS A 105 0.43 -18.15 19.60
C CYS A 105 0.26 -17.66 18.17
N HIS A 106 1.36 -17.38 17.47
CA HIS A 106 1.32 -17.02 16.05
C HIS A 106 0.71 -18.13 15.21
N ASP A 107 1.11 -19.39 15.41
CA ASP A 107 0.56 -20.52 14.66
C ASP A 107 -0.96 -20.68 14.90
N ALA A 108 -1.44 -20.45 16.12
CA ALA A 108 -2.87 -20.49 16.44
C ALA A 108 -3.65 -19.34 15.81
N ILE A 109 -3.09 -18.12 15.83
CA ILE A 109 -3.68 -16.94 15.19
C ILE A 109 -3.71 -17.11 13.67
N ASP A 110 -2.60 -17.53 13.06
CA ASP A 110 -2.50 -17.76 11.61
C ASP A 110 -3.50 -18.84 11.16
N LYS A 111 -3.72 -19.88 11.98
CA LYS A 111 -4.78 -20.87 11.74
C LYS A 111 -6.18 -20.26 11.82
N CYS A 112 -6.43 -19.37 12.79
CA CYS A 112 -7.72 -18.68 12.96
C CYS A 112 -8.03 -17.75 11.77
N LEU A 113 -7.00 -17.09 11.25
CA LEU A 113 -7.08 -16.13 10.14
C LEU A 113 -6.96 -16.77 8.76
N LYS A 114 -6.81 -18.11 8.68
CA LYS A 114 -6.79 -18.82 7.40
C LYS A 114 -8.12 -18.60 6.67
N GLY A 115 -8.08 -18.15 5.41
CA GLY A 115 -9.28 -17.78 4.68
C GLY A 115 -9.54 -16.27 4.64
N ILE A 116 -8.81 -15.46 5.42
CA ILE A 116 -8.99 -14.00 5.46
C ILE A 116 -8.10 -13.35 4.39
N ASN A 117 -8.72 -12.56 3.52
CA ASN A 117 -8.00 -11.70 2.60
C ASN A 117 -7.28 -10.58 3.35
N ILE A 118 -5.97 -10.73 3.54
CA ILE A 118 -5.16 -9.74 4.28
C ILE A 118 -5.03 -8.39 3.57
N HIS A 119 -5.36 -8.29 2.28
CA HIS A 119 -5.36 -7.03 1.55
C HIS A 119 -6.66 -6.24 1.74
N HIS A 120 -7.77 -6.92 2.05
CA HIS A 120 -9.03 -6.30 2.41
C HIS A 120 -9.91 -7.29 3.19
N ILE A 121 -9.97 -7.15 4.51
CA ILE A 121 -10.52 -8.20 5.40
C ILE A 121 -12.02 -8.50 5.24
N LEU A 122 -12.79 -7.63 4.55
CA LEU A 122 -14.21 -7.89 4.24
C LEU A 122 -14.43 -8.51 2.85
N GLU A 123 -13.41 -8.56 2.00
CA GLU A 123 -13.51 -9.25 0.71
C GLU A 123 -13.11 -10.71 0.88
N PRO A 124 -13.68 -11.64 0.08
CA PRO A 124 -13.29 -13.04 0.16
C PRO A 124 -11.80 -13.22 -0.16
N GLU A 125 -11.17 -14.22 0.47
CA GLU A 125 -9.89 -14.74 -0.02
C GLU A 125 -10.17 -15.53 -1.29
N CYS A 126 -9.98 -14.87 -2.43
CA CYS A 126 -10.08 -15.52 -3.72
C CYS A 126 -8.89 -16.47 -3.82
N SER A 127 -9.17 -17.77 -3.86
CA SER A 127 -8.16 -18.71 -4.32
C SER A 127 -7.97 -18.46 -5.80
N SER A 128 -6.74 -18.25 -6.23
CA SER A 128 -6.37 -18.65 -7.57
C SER A 128 -6.73 -20.13 -7.66
N GLU A 129 -7.84 -20.49 -8.31
CA GLU A 129 -8.15 -21.88 -8.67
C GLU A 129 -7.09 -22.34 -9.67
N TYR A 130 -5.86 -22.56 -9.18
CA TYR A 130 -4.78 -23.28 -9.80
C TYR A 130 -4.54 -24.51 -8.92
N ASN A 131 -5.52 -25.41 -8.92
CA ASN A 131 -5.22 -26.83 -8.79
C ASN A 131 -4.55 -27.27 -10.11
N GLY A 132 -3.29 -26.88 -10.26
CA GLY A 132 -2.43 -27.30 -11.35
C GLY A 132 -1.05 -27.45 -10.77
N ASN A 133 -0.58 -28.69 -10.71
CA ASN A 133 0.78 -29.06 -10.30
C ASN A 133 1.80 -28.02 -10.74
N SER A 134 2.72 -27.73 -9.82
CA SER A 134 4.04 -27.18 -10.11
C SER A 134 4.73 -28.05 -11.15
N ASP A 135 4.47 -27.78 -12.43
CA ASP A 135 5.26 -28.32 -13.51
C ASP A 135 5.18 -27.40 -14.73
N SER A 136 6.32 -26.77 -15.01
CA SER A 136 6.80 -26.52 -16.36
C SER A 136 5.84 -25.84 -17.35
N GLY A 137 5.95 -24.51 -17.45
CA GLY A 137 5.94 -23.86 -18.77
C GLY A 137 4.68 -23.95 -19.63
N ARG A 138 3.48 -24.11 -19.06
CA ARG A 138 2.23 -24.03 -19.85
C ARG A 138 1.71 -22.59 -19.94
N THR A 139 2.31 -21.88 -20.89
CA THR A 139 1.64 -21.01 -21.87
C THR A 139 0.52 -20.09 -21.37
N LEU A 140 0.89 -18.83 -21.15
CA LEU A 140 0.01 -17.65 -21.34
C LEU A 140 -0.56 -17.56 -22.78
N PHE A 141 -0.19 -18.48 -23.66
CA PHE A 141 -0.59 -18.58 -25.06
C PHE A 141 -1.91 -19.35 -25.29
N ASP A 142 -2.52 -19.96 -24.27
CA ASP A 142 -3.78 -20.72 -24.45
C ASP A 142 -5.05 -19.85 -24.28
N TYR A 143 -4.90 -18.56 -23.97
CA TYR A 143 -6.00 -17.58 -23.96
C TYR A 143 -6.16 -16.84 -25.29
N GLY A 144 -5.66 -17.41 -26.38
CA GLY A 144 -5.84 -16.89 -27.74
C GLY A 144 -7.25 -17.03 -28.32
N GLY A 145 -8.30 -17.18 -27.49
CA GLY A 145 -9.65 -17.43 -27.99
C GLY A 145 -10.83 -17.22 -27.03
N ALA A 146 -10.64 -16.77 -25.78
CA ALA A 146 -11.76 -16.46 -24.90
C ALA A 146 -12.01 -14.94 -24.87
N GLU A 147 -13.05 -14.48 -25.55
CA GLU A 147 -13.62 -13.15 -25.35
C GLU A 147 -14.23 -13.08 -23.93
N LEU A 148 -13.42 -12.69 -22.95
CA LEU A 148 -13.91 -12.40 -21.60
C LEU A 148 -14.59 -11.03 -21.60
N GLY A 149 -15.89 -11.00 -21.40
CA GLY A 149 -16.68 -9.76 -21.37
C GLY A 149 -16.41 -8.96 -20.10
N LEU A 150 -16.54 -7.63 -20.17
CA LEU A 150 -16.47 -6.76 -18.98
C LEU A 150 -17.48 -7.18 -17.88
N SER A 151 -18.59 -7.79 -18.28
CA SER A 151 -19.64 -8.33 -17.40
C SER A 151 -19.16 -9.50 -16.53
N ASP A 152 -18.06 -10.16 -16.90
CA ASP A 152 -17.54 -11.32 -16.17
C ASP A 152 -16.59 -10.92 -15.03
N ILE A 153 -16.24 -9.63 -14.91
CA ILE A 153 -15.46 -9.10 -13.79
C ILE A 153 -16.39 -9.10 -12.56
N SER A 154 -16.38 -10.21 -11.82
CA SER A 154 -17.07 -10.29 -10.53
C SER A 154 -16.57 -9.17 -9.61
N SER A 155 -17.50 -8.47 -8.98
CA SER A 155 -17.20 -7.52 -7.91
C SER A 155 -16.74 -8.20 -6.62
N GLU A 156 -16.92 -9.52 -6.51
CA GLU A 156 -16.57 -10.29 -5.32
C GLU A 156 -15.07 -10.64 -5.29
N CYS A 157 -14.46 -10.82 -6.47
CA CYS A 157 -13.04 -11.17 -6.60
C CYS A 157 -12.34 -10.33 -7.67
N ARG A 158 -11.34 -9.55 -7.23
CA ARG A 158 -10.56 -8.64 -8.08
C ARG A 158 -9.54 -9.34 -8.99
N GLU A 159 -9.32 -10.63 -8.80
CA GLU A 159 -8.36 -11.45 -9.55
C GLU A 159 -8.57 -11.41 -11.07
N LYS A 160 -9.83 -11.46 -11.52
CA LYS A 160 -10.13 -11.37 -12.95
C LYS A 160 -9.62 -10.06 -13.56
N GLY A 161 -9.72 -8.95 -12.83
CA GLY A 161 -9.14 -7.67 -13.25
C GLY A 161 -7.62 -7.74 -13.42
N TYR A 162 -6.93 -8.46 -12.54
CA TYR A 162 -5.49 -8.68 -12.65
C TYR A 162 -5.13 -9.56 -13.86
N SER A 163 -5.86 -10.64 -14.11
CA SER A 163 -5.65 -11.47 -15.30
C SER A 163 -5.90 -10.70 -16.59
N MET A 164 -6.99 -9.91 -16.64
CA MET A 164 -7.30 -9.04 -17.77
C MET A 164 -6.21 -7.99 -18.02
N SER A 165 -5.60 -7.45 -16.96
CA SER A 165 -4.45 -6.54 -17.11
C SER A 165 -3.27 -7.20 -17.82
N GLY A 166 -3.02 -8.49 -17.54
CA GLY A 166 -1.99 -9.28 -18.21
C GLY A 166 -2.30 -9.54 -19.69
N ILE A 167 -3.55 -9.88 -20.02
CA ILE A 167 -4.00 -10.09 -21.41
C ILE A 167 -3.88 -8.78 -22.20
N TRP A 168 -4.39 -7.68 -21.65
CA TRP A 168 -4.35 -6.36 -22.28
C TRP A 168 -2.91 -5.87 -22.48
N ALA A 169 -2.07 -5.91 -21.43
CA ALA A 169 -0.70 -5.41 -21.49
C ALA A 169 0.21 -6.25 -22.39
N ASN A 170 -0.13 -7.52 -22.63
CA ASN A 170 0.60 -8.40 -23.55
C ASN A 170 0.04 -8.44 -24.97
N ASN A 171 -1.11 -7.80 -25.23
CA ASN A 171 -1.65 -7.69 -26.58
C ASN A 171 -0.66 -6.93 -27.49
N ARG A 172 -0.42 -7.47 -28.69
CA ARG A 172 0.56 -6.91 -29.63
C ARG A 172 0.28 -5.45 -29.99
N SER A 173 -0.97 -5.12 -30.33
CA SER A 173 -1.36 -3.76 -30.72
C SER A 173 -1.23 -2.79 -29.55
N VAL A 174 -1.56 -3.23 -28.32
CA VAL A 174 -1.34 -2.42 -27.11
C VAL A 174 0.15 -2.16 -26.88
N ARG A 175 0.99 -3.18 -27.02
CA ARG A 175 2.44 -3.05 -26.86
C ARG A 175 3.07 -2.14 -27.92
N GLU A 176 2.63 -2.25 -29.17
CA GLU A 176 3.04 -1.35 -30.25
C GLU A 176 2.60 0.09 -29.96
N ALA A 177 1.37 0.31 -29.48
CA ALA A 177 0.85 1.63 -29.11
C ALA A 177 1.56 2.25 -27.89
N LEU A 178 1.98 1.44 -26.92
CA LEU A 178 2.77 1.86 -25.75
C LEU A 178 4.27 2.03 -26.07
N GLY A 179 4.71 1.80 -27.31
CA GLY A 179 6.11 1.95 -27.72
C GLY A 179 7.04 0.84 -27.23
N VAL A 180 6.52 -0.33 -26.87
CA VAL A 180 7.33 -1.46 -26.41
C VAL A 180 8.00 -2.14 -27.61
N HIS A 181 9.31 -1.90 -27.78
CA HIS A 181 10.07 -2.46 -28.89
C HIS A 181 10.12 -3.99 -28.86
N LYS A 182 9.90 -4.63 -30.01
CA LYS A 182 9.98 -6.09 -30.16
C LYS A 182 11.38 -6.58 -29.75
N GLY A 183 11.41 -7.66 -28.98
CA GLY A 183 12.65 -8.28 -28.50
C GLY A 183 13.24 -7.69 -27.21
N THR A 184 12.69 -6.61 -26.65
CA THR A 184 13.20 -6.00 -25.40
C THR A 184 12.65 -6.65 -24.14
N VAL A 185 11.33 -6.70 -24.03
CA VAL A 185 10.62 -7.33 -22.91
C VAL A 185 9.88 -8.55 -23.46
N PRO A 186 10.12 -9.77 -22.97
CA PRO A 186 9.40 -10.94 -23.48
C PRO A 186 7.92 -10.87 -23.08
N LEU A 187 7.64 -10.68 -21.79
CA LEU A 187 6.30 -10.70 -21.24
C LEU A 187 6.15 -9.62 -20.17
N TRP A 188 5.03 -8.89 -20.20
CA TRP A 188 4.63 -8.04 -19.09
C TRP A 188 4.05 -8.90 -17.97
N LEU A 189 4.60 -8.73 -16.77
CA LEU A 189 4.14 -9.37 -15.53
C LEU A 189 3.73 -8.28 -14.56
N ARG A 190 2.57 -8.44 -13.91
CA ARG A 190 2.08 -7.48 -12.89
C ARG A 190 3.06 -7.37 -11.71
N CYS A 191 3.56 -8.50 -11.23
CA CYS A 191 4.61 -8.60 -10.21
C CYS A 191 5.67 -9.60 -10.67
N ASN A 192 6.91 -9.15 -10.83
CA ASN A 192 8.02 -10.04 -11.18
C ASN A 192 8.76 -10.51 -9.91
N HIS A 193 8.41 -11.69 -9.41
CA HIS A 193 9.04 -12.28 -8.22
C HIS A 193 10.44 -12.85 -8.46
N GLY A 194 10.88 -12.95 -9.73
CA GLY A 194 12.22 -13.44 -10.09
C GLY A 194 13.30 -12.35 -10.07
N THR A 195 12.95 -11.08 -9.81
CA THR A 195 13.94 -10.01 -9.74
C THR A 195 14.73 -10.11 -8.43
N PRO A 196 16.07 -10.26 -8.47
CA PRO A 196 16.88 -10.29 -7.27
C PRO A 196 16.79 -8.94 -6.56
N TYR A 197 16.28 -8.95 -5.33
CA TYR A 197 16.13 -7.75 -4.50
C TYR A 197 16.61 -8.03 -3.09
N THR A 198 17.59 -7.25 -2.64
CA THR A 198 18.12 -7.33 -1.28
C THR A 198 17.40 -6.32 -0.39
N THR A 199 16.80 -6.78 0.70
CA THR A 199 16.18 -5.91 1.72
C THR A 199 17.25 -5.41 2.69
N ASP A 200 17.96 -4.36 2.30
CA ASP A 200 19.04 -3.74 3.08
C ASP A 200 18.55 -2.58 3.97
N ILE A 201 17.41 -1.95 3.62
CA ILE A 201 16.80 -0.88 4.41
C ILE A 201 15.72 -1.46 5.31
N ARG A 202 15.88 -1.26 6.63
CA ARG A 202 15.00 -1.82 7.66
C ARG A 202 13.92 -0.86 8.13
N SER A 203 14.16 0.44 8.00
CA SER A 203 13.27 1.52 8.44
C SER A 203 13.54 2.77 7.60
N ILE A 204 12.47 3.46 7.22
CA ILE A 204 12.54 4.79 6.57
C ILE A 204 11.87 5.88 7.43
N VAL A 205 11.63 5.62 8.71
CA VAL A 205 11.05 6.62 9.63
C VAL A 205 11.93 7.87 9.71
N GLU A 206 13.26 7.70 9.78
CA GLU A 206 14.20 8.82 9.80
C GLU A 206 14.20 9.61 8.49
N PHE A 207 13.96 8.93 7.36
CA PHE A 207 13.78 9.61 6.09
C PHE A 207 12.53 10.51 6.15
N HIS A 208 11.39 10.02 6.65
CA HIS A 208 10.19 10.84 6.86
C HIS A 208 10.46 12.05 7.75
N ARG A 209 11.23 11.89 8.84
CA ARG A 209 11.64 12.99 9.72
C ARG A 209 12.46 14.04 8.96
N SER A 210 13.47 13.60 8.21
CA SER A 210 14.36 14.49 7.44
C SER A 210 13.60 15.30 6.40
N VAL A 211 12.76 14.66 5.57
CA VAL A 211 12.05 15.38 4.49
C VAL A 211 10.99 16.34 5.03
N THR A 212 10.24 15.96 6.06
CA THR A 212 9.21 16.84 6.64
C THR A 212 9.83 18.02 7.37
N SER A 213 10.97 17.83 8.06
CA SER A 213 11.70 18.93 8.72
C SER A 213 12.28 19.95 7.73
N ARG A 214 12.45 19.56 6.45
CA ARG A 214 12.85 20.47 5.36
C ARG A 214 11.67 21.23 4.74
N GLY A 215 10.46 21.08 5.28
CA GLY A 215 9.26 21.78 4.82
C GLY A 215 8.50 21.09 3.68
N TYR A 216 8.90 19.89 3.26
CA TYR A 216 8.14 19.11 2.28
C TYR A 216 6.85 18.59 2.90
N ARG A 217 5.71 18.94 2.30
CA ARG A 217 4.40 18.45 2.74
C ARG A 217 4.34 16.94 2.54
N SER A 218 3.64 16.23 3.44
CA SER A 218 3.40 14.81 3.27
C SER A 218 1.94 14.44 3.52
N LEU A 219 1.42 13.55 2.67
CA LEU A 219 0.16 12.85 2.91
C LEU A 219 0.46 11.37 3.04
N ILE A 220 0.27 10.84 4.24
CA ILE A 220 0.29 9.41 4.48
C ILE A 220 -1.14 8.97 4.67
N TYR A 221 -1.57 7.95 3.92
CA TYR A 221 -2.90 7.40 4.10
C TYR A 221 -2.90 5.88 4.21
N SER A 222 -3.91 5.33 4.87
CA SER A 222 -4.12 3.89 4.98
C SER A 222 -5.58 3.54 4.74
N GLY A 223 -5.84 2.54 3.89
CA GLY A 223 -7.11 1.83 3.94
C GLY A 223 -7.33 1.19 5.31
N ASP A 224 -8.49 1.41 5.91
CA ASP A 224 -8.79 0.91 7.27
C ASP A 224 -9.12 -0.58 7.33
N HIS A 225 -9.25 -1.25 6.18
CA HIS A 225 -9.46 -2.69 6.03
C HIS A 225 -8.20 -3.46 5.58
N ASP A 226 -7.05 -2.78 5.46
CA ASP A 226 -5.77 -3.41 5.15
C ASP A 226 -5.15 -4.09 6.38
N MET A 227 -5.00 -5.41 6.33
CA MET A 227 -4.26 -6.16 7.35
C MET A 227 -2.78 -6.38 6.99
N THR A 228 -2.39 -6.15 5.73
CA THR A 228 -1.02 -6.30 5.26
C THR A 228 -0.12 -5.26 5.92
N VAL A 229 -0.57 -4.00 5.92
CA VAL A 229 0.04 -2.86 6.62
C VAL A 229 -1.07 -2.08 7.34
N PRO A 230 -1.46 -2.52 8.55
CA PRO A 230 -2.56 -1.91 9.28
C PRO A 230 -2.36 -0.41 9.54
N PHE A 231 -3.44 0.38 9.45
CA PHE A 231 -3.38 1.82 9.72
C PHE A 231 -2.80 2.14 11.12
N ILE A 232 -2.98 1.25 12.10
CA ILE A 232 -2.43 1.41 13.45
C ILE A 232 -0.90 1.35 13.48
N SER A 233 -0.24 0.61 12.58
CA SER A 233 1.23 0.64 12.46
C SER A 233 1.68 1.99 11.91
N THR A 234 0.93 2.50 10.93
CA THR A 234 1.19 3.78 10.31
C THR A 234 1.08 4.92 11.32
N GLN A 235 0.03 4.90 12.15
CA GLN A 235 -0.10 5.82 13.28
C GLN A 235 1.04 5.67 14.28
N ALA A 236 1.48 4.45 14.58
CA ALA A 236 2.54 4.21 15.57
C ALA A 236 3.88 4.81 15.14
N TRP A 237 4.32 4.60 13.91
CA TRP A 237 5.58 5.19 13.45
C TRP A 237 5.46 6.70 13.24
N ILE A 238 4.31 7.24 12.80
CA ILE A 238 4.11 8.69 12.72
C ILE A 238 4.22 9.32 14.11
N ARG A 239 3.61 8.73 15.13
CA ARG A 239 3.74 9.19 16.52
C ARG A 239 5.18 9.17 17.00
N SER A 240 5.98 8.18 16.57
CA SER A 240 7.41 8.10 16.92
C SER A 240 8.26 9.22 16.33
N LEU A 241 7.74 9.98 15.35
CA LEU A 241 8.43 11.19 14.85
C LEU A 241 8.48 12.30 15.90
N GLY A 242 7.53 12.31 16.85
CA GLY A 242 7.47 13.31 17.94
C GLY A 242 6.92 14.67 17.51
N PHE A 243 6.25 14.76 16.35
CA PHE A 243 5.63 16.01 15.90
C PHE A 243 4.37 16.31 16.70
N ALA A 244 4.16 17.60 17.04
CA ALA A 244 2.96 18.05 17.71
C ALA A 244 1.73 17.85 16.82
N VAL A 245 0.59 17.52 17.43
CA VAL A 245 -0.71 17.49 16.75
C VAL A 245 -1.19 18.94 16.58
N VAL A 246 -1.53 19.31 15.35
CA VAL A 246 -2.02 20.64 14.97
C VAL A 246 -3.55 20.62 14.80
N ASP A 247 -4.09 19.54 14.23
CA ASP A 247 -5.53 19.30 14.10
C ASP A 247 -5.83 17.88 14.58
N GLU A 248 -6.71 17.77 15.56
CA GLU A 248 -7.02 16.50 16.23
C GLU A 248 -7.71 15.51 15.29
N TRP A 249 -7.78 14.25 15.72
CA TRP A 249 -8.44 13.18 14.98
C TRP A 249 -9.91 13.51 14.71
N ARG A 250 -10.24 13.79 13.45
CA ARG A 250 -11.59 14.18 13.01
C ARG A 250 -12.00 13.44 11.74
N PRO A 251 -13.32 13.31 11.48
CA PRO A 251 -13.77 12.79 10.20
C PRO A 251 -13.39 13.72 9.05
N TRP A 252 -13.15 13.14 7.89
CA TRP A 252 -13.16 13.86 6.61
C TRP A 252 -14.23 13.26 5.70
N TYR A 253 -14.77 14.10 4.82
CA TYR A 253 -15.96 13.78 4.04
C TYR A 253 -15.64 13.77 2.55
N ALA A 254 -16.19 12.82 1.81
CA ALA A 254 -16.26 12.84 0.36
C ALA A 254 -17.64 12.35 -0.05
N THR A 255 -18.12 12.72 -1.24
CA THR A 255 -19.40 12.21 -1.79
C THR A 255 -20.61 12.34 -0.85
N GLY A 256 -20.60 13.31 0.08
CA GLY A 256 -21.67 13.54 1.06
C GLY A 256 -21.67 12.58 2.26
N GLN A 257 -20.62 11.78 2.47
CA GLN A 257 -20.47 10.82 3.56
C GLN A 257 -19.08 10.90 4.21
N VAL A 258 -18.94 10.32 5.41
CA VAL A 258 -17.62 10.15 6.05
C VAL A 258 -16.80 9.18 5.21
N ALA A 259 -15.69 9.69 4.67
CA ALA A 259 -14.76 8.94 3.82
C ALA A 259 -13.57 8.38 4.61
N GLY A 260 -13.39 8.84 5.85
CA GLY A 260 -12.39 8.34 6.79
C GLY A 260 -12.12 9.37 7.87
N PHE A 261 -10.95 9.28 8.50
CA PHE A 261 -10.52 10.18 9.56
C PHE A 261 -9.12 10.72 9.30
N THR A 262 -8.81 11.89 9.82
CA THR A 262 -7.52 12.54 9.57
C THR A 262 -6.99 13.26 10.81
N THR A 263 -5.67 13.39 10.88
CA THR A 263 -4.94 14.20 11.85
C THR A 263 -3.87 14.98 11.11
N LEU A 264 -3.75 16.27 11.43
CA LEU A 264 -2.65 17.11 10.96
C LEU A 264 -1.59 17.19 12.06
N TYR A 265 -0.35 16.93 11.71
CA TYR A 265 0.81 17.12 12.57
C TYR A 265 1.60 18.35 12.12
N ALA A 266 2.48 18.83 13.00
CA ALA A 266 3.51 19.80 12.64
C ALA A 266 4.36 19.31 11.46
N ASN A 267 5.10 20.23 10.82
CA ASN A 267 5.87 19.96 9.60
C ASN A 267 5.01 19.52 8.39
N ASN A 268 3.73 19.91 8.37
CA ASN A 268 2.77 19.64 7.30
C ASN A 268 2.63 18.14 6.95
N LEU A 269 2.71 17.28 7.96
CA LEU A 269 2.43 15.86 7.83
C LEU A 269 0.95 15.61 8.10
N THR A 270 0.23 15.15 7.08
CA THR A 270 -1.17 14.74 7.19
C THR A 270 -1.25 13.22 7.21
N PHE A 271 -1.91 12.66 8.22
CA PHE A 271 -2.32 11.26 8.22
C PHE A 271 -3.82 11.16 7.95
N ALA A 272 -4.24 10.22 7.10
CA ALA A 272 -5.65 9.95 6.84
C ALA A 272 -5.95 8.45 6.73
N THR A 273 -7.08 7.99 7.27
CA THR A 273 -7.64 6.69 6.90
C THR A 273 -8.61 6.85 5.74
N VAL A 274 -8.75 5.81 4.94
CA VAL A 274 -9.79 5.69 3.91
C VAL A 274 -10.75 4.58 4.34
N LYS A 275 -11.97 4.96 4.70
CA LYS A 275 -13.00 4.06 5.23
C LYS A 275 -13.51 3.12 4.15
N GLY A 276 -13.36 1.81 4.38
CA GLY A 276 -13.63 0.77 3.39
C GLY A 276 -12.48 0.56 2.39
N GLY A 277 -11.31 1.16 2.64
CA GLY A 277 -10.13 0.97 1.81
C GLY A 277 -9.34 -0.26 2.23
N GLY A 278 -8.85 -1.05 1.27
CA GLY A 278 -7.86 -2.11 1.49
C GLY A 278 -6.42 -1.61 1.29
N HIS A 279 -5.51 -2.55 1.01
CA HIS A 279 -4.08 -2.28 0.84
C HIS A 279 -3.80 -1.28 -0.29
N THR A 280 -4.44 -1.48 -1.44
CA THR A 280 -4.50 -0.54 -2.56
C THR A 280 -5.76 0.33 -2.42
N ALA A 281 -5.88 1.17 -1.40
CA ALA A 281 -7.13 1.91 -1.11
C ALA A 281 -7.86 2.54 -2.34
N PRO A 282 -7.18 3.10 -3.37
CA PRO A 282 -7.85 3.62 -4.58
C PRO A 282 -8.57 2.57 -5.43
N GLU A 283 -8.22 1.29 -5.30
CA GLU A 283 -8.90 0.16 -5.95
C GLU A 283 -10.28 -0.12 -5.32
N TYR A 284 -10.40 0.13 -4.02
CA TYR A 284 -11.62 -0.11 -3.24
C TYR A 284 -12.50 1.14 -3.17
N MET A 285 -11.88 2.30 -2.90
CA MET A 285 -12.54 3.58 -2.66
C MET A 285 -12.01 4.68 -3.61
N PRO A 286 -12.22 4.55 -4.93
CA PRO A 286 -11.61 5.43 -5.93
C PRO A 286 -12.08 6.89 -5.84
N LYS A 287 -13.35 7.13 -5.50
CA LYS A 287 -13.91 8.50 -5.44
C LYS A 287 -13.35 9.26 -4.23
N GLU A 288 -13.23 8.56 -3.11
CA GLU A 288 -12.72 9.04 -1.83
C GLU A 288 -11.23 9.33 -1.95
N CYS A 289 -10.46 8.40 -2.53
CA CYS A 289 -9.02 8.60 -2.76
C CYS A 289 -8.74 9.76 -3.71
N LEU A 290 -9.53 9.90 -4.80
CA LEU A 290 -9.40 11.03 -5.72
C LEU A 290 -9.69 12.36 -5.02
N ALA A 291 -10.77 12.43 -4.23
CA ALA A 291 -11.10 13.65 -3.48
C ALA A 291 -10.02 14.03 -2.47
N MET A 292 -9.46 13.05 -1.76
CA MET A 292 -8.36 13.25 -0.81
C MET A 292 -7.09 13.79 -1.51
N VAL A 293 -6.67 13.17 -2.61
CA VAL A 293 -5.49 13.59 -3.38
C VAL A 293 -5.70 14.98 -4.00
N ASP A 294 -6.85 15.25 -4.61
CA ASP A 294 -7.18 16.55 -5.21
C ASP A 294 -7.15 17.69 -4.19
N ARG A 295 -7.72 17.48 -3.00
CA ARG A 295 -7.66 18.45 -1.90
C ARG A 295 -6.22 18.75 -1.52
N TRP A 296 -5.44 17.70 -1.24
CA TRP A 296 -4.08 17.86 -0.77
C TRP A 296 -3.19 18.56 -1.81
N LEU A 297 -3.29 18.16 -3.09
CA LEU A 297 -2.56 18.78 -4.22
C LEU A 297 -2.97 20.25 -4.41
N SER A 298 -4.22 20.59 -4.13
CA SER A 298 -4.73 21.97 -4.19
C SER A 298 -4.43 22.79 -2.93
N GLY A 299 -3.69 22.26 -1.97
CA GLY A 299 -3.39 22.94 -0.70
C GLY A 299 -4.59 23.05 0.24
N ARG A 300 -5.67 22.31 -0.04
CA ARG A 300 -6.85 22.22 0.83
C ARG A 300 -6.65 21.11 1.87
N PRO A 301 -7.17 21.28 3.09
CA PRO A 301 -7.20 20.21 4.08
C PRO A 301 -7.95 18.98 3.56
N VAL A 302 -7.51 17.80 4.01
CA VAL A 302 -8.23 16.54 3.79
C VAL A 302 -9.52 16.52 4.61
#